data_AF-A0A7C2HW58-F1
#
_entry.id   AF-A0A7C2HW58-F1
#
_cell.length_a   1.000
_cell.length_b   1.000
_cell.length_c   1.000
_cell.angle_alpha   90.00
_cell.angle_beta   90.00
_cell.angle_gamma   90.00
#
_symmetry.space_group_name_H-M   'P 1'
#
loop_
_entity.id
_entity.type
_entity.pdbx_description
1 polymer ?
#
loop_
_entity_poly.entity_id
_entity_poly.type
_entity_poly.pdbx_seq_one_letter_code
_entity_poly.pdbx_strand_id
1 'polypeptide(L)'
;MKRASDRIPLALAILSVTVSIGMAAPMDVSTARKALRNVPVAELPAQAAALLGRASGEDLAVSAANILSASHAIRPAATVAVVGALARQAPVAAPVVAARAVTLQRKPSAEFVDQVAAAAAAAAPQQAAAIVEALCKAVPQHYTVVALAAATAAPQAKDQILAAVTRALPGLQPFVDQARSRLGAEAPLATVLQQANVLLTATATAARTKPEILMAGGNSGGLGSPVPPPTFGPPFTPLPPGEVTEITRSTTRVAKPGEGRDYSTP
;
A
#
# COMPACT_ATOMS: atom_id res chain seq x y z
N MET A 1 19.95 57.32 72.49
CA MET A 1 20.60 56.23 71.72
C MET A 1 20.10 54.88 72.21
N LYS A 2 19.25 54.19 71.43
CA LYS A 2 19.19 52.72 71.22
C LYS A 2 17.92 52.40 70.45
N ARG A 3 18.09 51.88 69.23
CA ARG A 3 17.04 51.32 68.36
C ARG A 3 16.99 49.80 68.58
N ALA A 4 15.79 49.24 68.61
CA ALA A 4 15.44 47.84 68.33
C ALA A 4 13.94 47.89 67.93
N SER A 5 13.45 47.60 66.71
CA SER A 5 13.67 46.55 65.70
C SER A 5 13.09 45.18 66.07
N ASP A 6 11.76 45.04 66.00
CA ASP A 6 11.03 43.77 65.83
C ASP A 6 10.14 43.88 64.57
N ARG A 7 10.53 43.27 63.44
CA ARG A 7 10.27 41.89 62.97
C ARG A 7 8.82 41.64 62.52
N ILE A 8 8.62 41.82 61.21
CA ILE A 8 7.43 41.43 60.41
C ILE A 8 7.64 39.99 59.92
N PRO A 9 6.67 39.06 60.04
CA PRO A 9 6.80 37.72 59.47
C PRO A 9 6.51 37.72 57.96
N LEU A 10 7.49 37.28 57.18
CA LEU A 10 7.42 37.00 55.75
C LEU A 10 6.63 35.69 55.52
N ALA A 11 5.39 35.80 55.04
CA ALA A 11 4.60 34.66 54.60
C ALA A 11 5.10 34.19 53.21
N LEU A 12 5.77 33.04 53.20
CA LEU A 12 6.24 32.36 52.00
C LEU A 12 5.06 31.64 51.32
N ALA A 13 4.45 32.28 50.33
CA ALA A 13 3.46 31.63 49.47
C ALA A 13 4.16 30.66 48.50
N ILE A 14 4.07 29.37 48.80
CA ILE A 14 4.50 28.28 47.91
C ILE A 14 3.49 28.22 46.77
N LEU A 15 3.86 28.79 45.62
CA LEU A 15 3.13 28.67 44.37
C LEU A 15 3.28 27.22 43.88
N SER A 16 2.33 26.37 44.23
CA SER A 16 2.25 25.01 43.72
C SER A 16 1.95 25.06 42.22
N VAL A 17 2.99 24.91 41.38
CA VAL A 17 2.84 24.64 39.96
C VAL A 17 2.27 23.23 39.83
N THR A 18 0.96 23.12 39.75
CA THR A 18 0.26 21.93 39.31
C THR A 18 0.51 21.76 37.81
N VAL A 19 1.52 20.97 37.46
CA VAL A 19 1.66 20.44 36.10
C VAL A 19 0.48 19.50 35.88
N SER A 20 -0.58 20.04 35.29
CA SER A 20 -1.65 19.23 34.73
C SER A 20 -1.04 18.52 33.52
N ILE A 21 -0.66 17.25 33.70
CA ILE A 21 -0.50 16.31 32.58
C ILE A 21 -1.91 16.09 32.06
N GLY A 22 -2.41 17.04 31.27
CA GLY A 22 -3.58 16.80 30.46
C GLY A 22 -3.19 15.70 29.47
N MET A 23 -3.83 14.53 29.58
CA MET A 23 -4.01 13.66 28.42
C MET A 23 -4.58 14.56 27.32
N ALA A 24 -3.72 14.96 26.39
CA ALA A 24 -4.09 15.85 25.32
C ALA A 24 -4.95 15.02 24.36
N ALA A 25 -6.27 15.13 24.53
CA ALA A 25 -7.26 14.51 23.67
C ALA A 25 -6.90 14.72 22.18
N PRO A 26 -7.29 13.77 21.30
CA PRO A 26 -6.92 13.83 19.91
C PRO A 26 -7.37 15.14 19.29
N MET A 27 -6.49 15.74 18.49
CA MET A 27 -6.77 17.05 17.89
C MET A 27 -7.95 16.94 16.94
N ASP A 28 -9.01 17.68 17.21
CA ASP A 28 -10.18 17.71 16.35
C ASP A 28 -9.91 18.42 15.01
N VAL A 29 -10.59 17.97 13.95
CA VAL A 29 -10.47 18.51 12.59
C VAL A 29 -10.81 20.00 12.55
N SER A 30 -11.81 20.45 13.32
CA SER A 30 -12.21 21.86 13.35
C SER A 30 -11.13 22.76 13.98
N THR A 31 -10.47 22.27 15.02
CA THR A 31 -9.36 22.95 15.70
C THR A 31 -8.14 23.05 14.79
N ALA A 32 -7.77 21.94 14.14
CA ALA A 32 -6.70 21.94 13.14
C ALA A 32 -7.01 22.89 11.97
N ARG A 33 -8.27 22.90 11.49
CA ARG A 33 -8.70 23.78 10.40
C ARG A 33 -8.58 25.26 10.77
N LYS A 34 -8.97 25.64 12.00
CA LYS A 34 -8.82 27.03 12.48
C LYS A 34 -7.35 27.46 12.53
N ALA A 35 -6.47 26.59 12.99
CA ALA A 35 -5.03 26.86 13.08
C ALA A 35 -4.36 26.99 11.70
N LEU A 36 -4.85 26.26 10.69
CA LEU A 36 -4.22 26.20 9.37
C LEU A 36 -4.84 27.15 8.33
N ARG A 37 -6.00 27.75 8.59
CA ARG A 37 -6.77 28.55 7.61
C ARG A 37 -6.00 29.72 7.02
N ASN A 38 -5.20 30.42 7.84
CA ASN A 38 -4.51 31.65 7.45
C ASN A 38 -3.03 31.42 7.10
N VAL A 39 -2.54 30.18 7.18
CA VAL A 39 -1.13 29.85 6.95
C VAL A 39 -0.85 29.93 5.43
N PRO A 40 0.28 30.48 4.95
CA PRO A 40 0.67 30.44 3.54
C PRO A 40 0.89 29.02 3.00
N VAL A 41 0.81 28.81 1.68
CA VAL A 41 0.87 27.44 1.10
C VAL A 41 2.21 26.77 1.40
N ALA A 42 3.30 27.54 1.31
CA ALA A 42 4.65 27.06 1.57
C ALA A 42 4.87 26.64 3.04
N GLU A 43 4.19 27.30 3.98
CA GLU A 43 4.37 27.06 5.43
C GLU A 43 3.43 25.99 5.98
N LEU A 44 2.43 25.56 5.21
CA LEU A 44 1.45 24.56 5.65
C LEU A 44 2.07 23.25 6.16
N PRO A 45 3.05 22.64 5.46
CA PRO A 45 3.64 21.39 5.92
C PRO A 45 4.36 21.55 7.28
N ALA A 46 5.12 22.64 7.44
CA ALA A 46 5.83 22.94 8.67
C ALA A 46 4.85 23.20 9.83
N GLN A 47 3.80 23.98 9.59
CA GLN A 47 2.78 24.26 10.60
C GLN A 47 1.99 23.00 10.99
N ALA A 48 1.65 22.14 10.03
CA ALA A 48 0.97 20.88 10.30
C ALA A 48 1.82 19.96 11.20
N ALA A 49 3.12 19.85 10.93
CA ALA A 49 4.06 19.12 11.77
C ALA A 49 4.19 19.75 13.17
N ALA A 50 4.29 21.08 13.26
CA ALA A 50 4.36 21.78 14.54
C ALA A 50 3.10 21.59 15.40
N LEU A 51 1.92 21.51 14.77
CA LEU A 51 0.67 21.17 15.47
C LEU A 51 0.68 19.72 15.95
N LEU A 52 1.17 18.79 15.14
CA LEU A 52 1.28 17.39 15.55
C LEU A 52 2.27 17.20 16.70
N GLY A 53 3.36 17.98 16.74
CA GLY A 53 4.33 17.96 17.85
C GLY A 53 3.75 18.37 19.21
N ARG A 54 2.52 18.90 19.26
CA ARG A 54 1.79 19.19 20.50
C ARG A 54 0.93 18.01 20.98
N ALA A 55 0.66 17.05 20.10
CA ALA A 55 0.00 15.80 20.46
C ALA A 55 1.05 14.81 20.97
N SER A 56 0.64 13.90 21.86
CA SER A 56 1.55 12.91 22.44
C SER A 56 0.90 11.53 22.53
N GLY A 57 1.75 10.50 22.53
CA GLY A 57 1.35 9.13 22.80
C GLY A 57 0.40 8.52 21.77
N GLU A 58 -0.66 7.89 22.26
CA GLU A 58 -1.61 7.07 21.51
C GLU A 58 -2.45 7.90 20.51
N ASP A 59 -2.67 9.18 20.80
CA ASP A 59 -3.48 10.09 19.98
C ASP A 59 -2.75 10.66 18.76
N LEU A 60 -1.46 10.34 18.59
CA LEU A 60 -0.63 10.86 17.49
C LEU A 60 -1.19 10.48 16.12
N ALA A 61 -1.59 9.23 15.93
CA ALA A 61 -2.08 8.75 14.64
C ALA A 61 -3.42 9.40 14.25
N VAL A 62 -4.35 9.51 15.22
CA VAL A 62 -5.66 10.14 15.03
C VAL A 62 -5.50 11.64 14.77
N SER A 63 -4.68 12.31 15.56
CA SER A 63 -4.40 13.75 15.40
C SER A 63 -3.75 14.04 14.04
N ALA A 64 -2.79 13.22 13.60
CA ALA A 64 -2.16 13.38 12.30
C ALA A 64 -3.17 13.21 11.14
N ALA A 65 -4.06 12.23 11.23
CA ALA A 65 -5.13 12.02 10.24
C ALA A 65 -6.13 13.21 10.19
N ASN A 66 -6.45 13.79 11.34
CA ASN A 66 -7.33 14.95 11.45
C ASN A 66 -6.69 16.23 10.93
N ILE A 67 -5.42 16.47 11.27
CA ILE A 67 -4.62 17.59 10.75
C ILE A 67 -4.50 17.49 9.23
N LEU A 68 -4.24 16.29 8.69
CA LEU A 68 -4.20 16.06 7.24
C LEU A 68 -5.57 16.33 6.59
N SER A 69 -6.65 15.82 7.17
CA SER A 69 -8.02 16.03 6.64
C SER A 69 -8.38 17.52 6.61
N ALA A 70 -8.03 18.25 7.67
CA ALA A 70 -8.19 19.70 7.73
C ALA A 70 -7.34 20.41 6.67
N SER A 71 -6.08 20.00 6.51
CA SER A 71 -5.14 20.58 5.53
C SER A 71 -5.64 20.37 4.09
N HIS A 72 -6.08 19.15 3.77
CA HIS A 72 -6.63 18.79 2.48
C HIS A 72 -7.90 19.60 2.16
N ALA A 73 -8.79 19.78 3.13
CA ALA A 73 -10.02 20.55 2.95
C ALA A 73 -9.77 22.06 2.70
N ILE A 74 -8.65 22.60 3.16
CA ILE A 74 -8.27 24.00 2.92
C ILE A 74 -7.53 24.12 1.59
N ARG A 75 -6.53 23.26 1.37
CA ARG A 75 -5.65 23.29 0.20
C ARG A 75 -5.25 21.86 -0.22
N PRO A 76 -6.01 21.24 -1.14
CA PRO A 76 -5.72 19.90 -1.63
C PRO A 76 -4.34 19.76 -2.28
N ALA A 77 -3.83 20.82 -2.93
CA ALA A 77 -2.52 20.81 -3.60
C ALA A 77 -1.33 20.60 -2.65
N ALA A 78 -1.47 20.96 -1.36
CA ALA A 78 -0.40 20.81 -0.38
C ALA A 78 -0.38 19.42 0.30
N THR A 79 -1.33 18.53 -0.05
CA THR A 79 -1.53 17.25 0.66
C THR A 79 -0.27 16.39 0.71
N VAL A 80 0.42 16.22 -0.42
CA VAL A 80 1.64 15.38 -0.50
C VAL A 80 2.74 15.92 0.42
N ALA A 81 2.97 17.23 0.40
CA ALA A 81 3.97 17.87 1.26
C ALA A 81 3.61 17.75 2.74
N VAL A 82 2.33 17.88 3.09
CA VAL A 82 1.84 17.69 4.46
C VAL A 82 2.01 16.25 4.93
N VAL A 83 1.75 15.25 4.07
CA VAL A 83 2.01 13.83 4.40
C VAL A 83 3.47 13.61 4.76
N GLY A 84 4.40 14.10 3.92
CA GLY A 84 5.84 13.97 4.19
C GLY A 84 6.26 14.66 5.49
N ALA A 85 5.73 15.85 5.77
CA ALA A 85 6.02 16.59 7.00
C ALA A 85 5.48 15.87 8.26
N LEU A 86 4.25 15.37 8.22
CA LEU A 86 3.65 14.61 9.33
C LEU A 86 4.36 13.27 9.56
N ALA A 87 4.68 12.55 8.49
CA ALA A 87 5.42 11.29 8.56
C ALA A 87 6.84 11.49 9.14
N ARG A 88 7.50 12.61 8.81
CA ARG A 88 8.81 12.96 9.38
C ARG A 88 8.71 13.30 10.87
N GLN A 89 7.66 14.02 11.26
CA GLN A 89 7.44 14.41 12.65
C GLN A 89 7.06 13.22 13.55
N ALA A 90 6.24 12.30 13.04
CA ALA A 90 5.80 11.10 13.76
C ALA A 90 5.82 9.88 12.82
N PRO A 91 6.97 9.20 12.68
CA PRO A 91 7.11 8.04 11.79
C PRO A 91 6.07 6.95 12.05
N VAL A 92 5.72 6.73 13.32
CA VAL A 92 4.72 5.72 13.75
C VAL A 92 3.32 6.01 13.17
N ALA A 93 2.97 7.28 12.92
CA ALA A 93 1.69 7.67 12.33
C ALA A 93 1.69 7.64 10.79
N ALA A 94 2.86 7.48 10.14
CA ALA A 94 3.00 7.58 8.69
C ALA A 94 2.06 6.65 7.89
N PRO A 95 1.85 5.36 8.27
CA PRO A 95 0.93 4.48 7.55
C PRO A 95 -0.51 4.99 7.54
N VAL A 96 -0.99 5.50 8.68
CA VAL A 96 -2.35 6.01 8.84
C VAL A 96 -2.54 7.30 8.04
N VAL A 97 -1.54 8.19 8.08
CA VAL A 97 -1.55 9.46 7.33
C VAL A 97 -1.55 9.20 5.81
N ALA A 98 -0.71 8.29 5.32
CA ALA A 98 -0.68 7.94 3.90
C ALA A 98 -2.00 7.32 3.43
N ALA A 99 -2.54 6.35 4.17
CA ALA A 99 -3.85 5.74 3.86
C ALA A 99 -4.99 6.77 3.91
N ARG A 100 -4.94 7.72 4.86
CA ARG A 100 -5.91 8.80 4.93
C ARG A 100 -5.82 9.73 3.72
N ALA A 101 -4.61 10.07 3.27
CA ALA A 101 -4.42 10.96 2.11
C ALA A 101 -5.08 10.41 0.84
N VAL A 102 -4.93 9.12 0.58
CA VAL A 102 -5.52 8.47 -0.61
C VAL A 102 -7.03 8.30 -0.49
N THR A 103 -7.56 8.05 0.71
CA THR A 103 -9.01 7.89 0.94
C THR A 103 -9.78 9.20 0.94
N LEU A 104 -9.10 10.34 1.13
CA LEU A 104 -9.72 11.67 0.99
C LEU A 104 -10.10 11.98 -0.48
N GLN A 105 -9.46 11.35 -1.45
CA GLN A 105 -9.81 11.49 -2.86
C GLN A 105 -10.81 10.41 -3.28
N ARG A 106 -11.89 10.80 -3.96
CA ARG A 106 -12.87 9.82 -4.50
C ARG A 106 -12.27 8.86 -5.53
N LYS A 107 -11.32 9.35 -6.32
CA LYS A 107 -10.61 8.60 -7.36
C LYS A 107 -9.15 9.05 -7.33
N PRO A 108 -8.32 8.49 -6.44
CA PRO A 108 -6.90 8.83 -6.40
C PRO A 108 -6.25 8.39 -7.71
N SER A 109 -5.55 9.29 -8.40
CA SER A 109 -4.78 8.95 -9.58
C SER A 109 -3.54 8.15 -9.19
N ALA A 110 -3.02 7.32 -10.09
CA ALA A 110 -1.79 6.56 -9.86
C ALA A 110 -0.61 7.49 -9.49
N GLU A 111 -0.52 8.66 -10.11
CA GLU A 111 0.50 9.67 -9.82
C GLU A 111 0.38 10.23 -8.40
N PHE A 112 -0.83 10.51 -7.93
CA PHE A 112 -1.02 10.99 -6.56
C PHE A 112 -0.64 9.91 -5.53
N VAL A 113 -1.00 8.66 -5.80
CA VAL A 113 -0.64 7.52 -4.94
C VAL A 113 0.88 7.32 -4.91
N ASP A 114 1.55 7.42 -6.05
CA ASP A 114 3.01 7.38 -6.17
C ASP A 114 3.67 8.48 -5.31
N GLN A 115 3.24 9.72 -5.49
CA GLN A 115 3.77 10.87 -4.76
C GLN A 115 3.56 10.74 -3.24
N VAL A 116 2.39 10.27 -2.80
CA VAL A 116 2.10 10.05 -1.37
C VAL A 116 2.94 8.92 -0.80
N ALA A 117 3.06 7.80 -1.51
CA ALA A 117 3.87 6.65 -1.08
C ALA A 117 5.35 7.02 -0.99
N ALA A 118 5.89 7.68 -2.01
CA ALA A 118 7.28 8.15 -2.03
C ALA A 118 7.55 9.17 -0.91
N ALA A 119 6.67 10.16 -0.72
CA ALA A 119 6.83 11.17 0.32
C ALA A 119 6.78 10.57 1.74
N ALA A 120 5.84 9.65 1.99
CA ALA A 120 5.71 8.99 3.28
C ALA A 120 6.89 8.05 3.56
N ALA A 121 7.30 7.24 2.58
CA ALA A 121 8.40 6.30 2.72
C ALA A 121 9.76 7.02 2.84
N ALA A 122 9.96 8.13 2.12
CA ALA A 122 11.18 8.94 2.26
C ALA A 122 11.28 9.61 3.64
N ALA A 123 10.14 10.01 4.20
CA ALA A 123 10.08 10.63 5.53
C ALA A 123 10.19 9.62 6.68
N ALA A 124 9.71 8.39 6.49
CA ALA A 124 9.70 7.33 7.50
C ALA A 124 10.13 5.97 6.90
N PRO A 125 11.42 5.81 6.51
CA PRO A 125 11.88 4.61 5.81
C PRO A 125 11.77 3.34 6.66
N GLN A 126 11.88 3.44 8.00
CA GLN A 126 11.69 2.28 8.89
C GLN A 126 10.25 1.75 8.90
N GLN A 127 9.28 2.56 8.45
CA GLN A 127 7.87 2.21 8.39
C GLN A 127 7.40 1.90 6.96
N ALA A 128 8.32 1.77 6.00
CA ALA A 128 7.99 1.57 4.58
C ALA A 128 7.05 0.36 4.36
N ALA A 129 7.30 -0.77 5.03
CA ALA A 129 6.44 -1.95 4.95
C ALA A 129 5.01 -1.67 5.46
N ALA A 130 4.88 -1.00 6.62
CA ALA A 130 3.58 -0.66 7.19
C ALA A 130 2.82 0.37 6.32
N ILE A 131 3.53 1.34 5.74
CA ILE A 131 2.96 2.32 4.80
C ILE A 131 2.40 1.62 3.56
N VAL A 132 3.17 0.72 2.95
CA VAL A 132 2.74 -0.05 1.79
C VAL A 132 1.53 -0.92 2.15
N GLU A 133 1.56 -1.60 3.29
CA GLU A 133 0.43 -2.42 3.75
C GLU A 133 -0.86 -1.59 3.87
N ALA A 134 -0.78 -0.43 4.51
CA ALA A 134 -1.93 0.46 4.70
C ALA A 134 -2.44 1.04 3.38
N LEU A 135 -1.54 1.43 2.48
CA LEU A 135 -1.90 1.95 1.15
C LEU A 135 -2.50 0.87 0.25
N CYS A 136 -1.95 -0.33 0.22
CA CYS A 136 -2.48 -1.44 -0.57
C CYS A 136 -3.88 -1.87 -0.10
N LYS A 137 -4.18 -1.77 1.20
CA LYS A 137 -5.54 -2.00 1.73
C LYS A 137 -6.51 -0.89 1.30
N ALA A 138 -6.06 0.36 1.24
CA ALA A 138 -6.89 1.49 0.85
C ALA A 138 -7.14 1.58 -0.66
N VAL A 139 -6.12 1.29 -1.47
CA VAL A 139 -6.13 1.36 -2.95
C VAL A 139 -5.46 0.13 -3.54
N PRO A 140 -6.15 -1.03 -3.51
CA PRO A 140 -5.59 -2.29 -4.03
C PRO A 140 -5.27 -2.21 -5.53
N GLN A 141 -5.95 -1.36 -6.29
CA GLN A 141 -5.75 -1.17 -7.73
C GLN A 141 -4.36 -0.61 -8.10
N HIS A 142 -3.69 0.08 -7.16
CA HIS A 142 -2.42 0.75 -7.40
C HIS A 142 -1.26 0.11 -6.62
N TYR A 143 -1.38 -1.14 -6.19
CA TYR A 143 -0.40 -1.83 -5.35
C TYR A 143 1.02 -1.84 -5.96
N THR A 144 1.15 -2.03 -7.28
CA THR A 144 2.46 -2.05 -7.97
C THR A 144 3.16 -0.70 -7.89
N VAL A 145 2.39 0.39 -8.07
CA VAL A 145 2.91 1.76 -8.00
C VAL A 145 3.36 2.08 -6.58
N VAL A 146 2.53 1.76 -5.59
CA VAL A 146 2.84 1.94 -4.16
C VAL A 146 4.12 1.20 -3.76
N ALA A 147 4.23 -0.08 -4.14
CA ALA A 147 5.38 -0.91 -3.78
C ALA A 147 6.67 -0.42 -4.45
N LEU A 148 6.60 0.03 -5.71
CA LEU A 148 7.75 0.59 -6.41
C LEU A 148 8.20 1.91 -5.80
N ALA A 149 7.26 2.84 -5.53
CA ALA A 149 7.53 4.13 -4.90
C ALA A 149 8.15 3.99 -3.50
N ALA A 150 7.67 3.03 -2.71
CA ALA A 150 8.24 2.74 -1.41
C ALA A 150 9.64 2.10 -1.52
N ALA A 151 9.85 1.23 -2.52
CA ALA A 151 11.14 0.57 -2.72
C ALA A 151 12.22 1.50 -3.27
N THR A 152 11.86 2.54 -4.03
CA THR A 152 12.80 3.60 -4.44
C THR A 152 13.21 4.48 -3.26
N ALA A 153 12.26 4.80 -2.37
CA ALA A 153 12.53 5.59 -1.17
C ALA A 153 13.27 4.78 -0.07
N ALA A 154 12.99 3.49 0.07
CA ALA A 154 13.56 2.60 1.08
C ALA A 154 14.07 1.28 0.46
N PRO A 155 15.20 1.32 -0.28
CA PRO A 155 15.72 0.16 -1.00
C PRO A 155 16.20 -0.98 -0.08
N GLN A 156 16.43 -0.69 1.20
CA GLN A 156 16.80 -1.70 2.20
C GLN A 156 15.61 -2.52 2.70
N ALA A 157 14.37 -2.05 2.48
CA ALA A 157 13.15 -2.68 2.96
C ALA A 157 12.43 -3.53 1.90
N LYS A 158 13.08 -3.87 0.78
CA LYS A 158 12.45 -4.56 -0.38
C LYS A 158 11.71 -5.84 0.01
N ASP A 159 12.33 -6.72 0.80
CA ASP A 159 11.69 -7.98 1.23
C ASP A 159 10.52 -7.72 2.17
N GLN A 160 10.66 -6.74 3.05
CA GLN A 160 9.59 -6.33 3.98
C GLN A 160 8.41 -5.70 3.24
N ILE A 161 8.68 -4.91 2.18
CA ILE A 161 7.68 -4.33 1.29
C ILE A 161 6.93 -5.44 0.55
N LEU A 162 7.64 -6.42 -0.02
CA LEU A 162 6.99 -7.54 -0.71
C LEU A 162 6.09 -8.35 0.24
N ALA A 163 6.58 -8.63 1.46
CA ALA A 163 5.79 -9.31 2.50
C ALA A 163 4.58 -8.47 2.97
N ALA A 164 4.72 -7.15 3.00
CA ALA A 164 3.62 -6.24 3.32
C ALA A 164 2.54 -6.22 2.22
N VAL A 165 2.94 -6.27 0.95
CA VAL A 165 2.00 -6.36 -0.18
C VAL A 165 1.20 -7.67 -0.11
N THR A 166 1.86 -8.81 0.13
CA THR A 166 1.15 -10.10 0.24
C THR A 166 0.25 -10.17 1.47
N ARG A 167 0.62 -9.52 2.58
CA ARG A 167 -0.23 -9.39 3.76
C ARG A 167 -1.46 -8.49 3.51
N ALA A 168 -1.29 -7.41 2.75
CA ALA A 168 -2.39 -6.52 2.38
C ALA A 168 -3.34 -7.18 1.37
N LEU A 169 -2.81 -7.97 0.44
CA LEU A 169 -3.52 -8.60 -0.66
C LEU A 169 -3.21 -10.10 -0.67
N PRO A 170 -3.86 -10.91 0.20
CA PRO A 170 -3.57 -12.34 0.31
C PRO A 170 -3.83 -13.09 -1.01
N GLY A 171 -4.76 -12.61 -1.85
CA GLY A 171 -5.01 -13.18 -3.17
C GLY A 171 -3.83 -13.02 -4.15
N LEU A 172 -2.89 -12.12 -3.89
CA LEU A 172 -1.68 -11.92 -4.71
C LEU A 172 -0.58 -12.95 -4.40
N GLN A 173 -0.59 -13.54 -3.20
CA GLN A 173 0.46 -14.44 -2.73
C GLN A 173 0.81 -15.58 -3.70
N PRO A 174 -0.14 -16.37 -4.26
CA PRO A 174 0.21 -17.46 -5.17
C PRO A 174 0.89 -16.97 -6.45
N PHE A 175 0.55 -15.77 -6.93
CA PHE A 175 1.15 -15.17 -8.11
C PHE A 175 2.55 -14.63 -7.84
N VAL A 176 2.79 -14.09 -6.65
CA VAL A 176 4.12 -13.65 -6.21
C VAL A 176 5.05 -14.85 -6.02
N ASP A 177 4.58 -15.92 -5.37
CA ASP A 177 5.37 -17.13 -5.17
C ASP A 177 5.73 -17.80 -6.51
N GLN A 178 4.79 -17.83 -7.46
CA GLN A 178 5.05 -18.30 -8.82
C GLN A 178 6.00 -17.38 -9.60
N ALA A 179 5.93 -16.06 -9.42
CA ALA A 179 6.86 -15.13 -10.04
C ALA A 179 8.29 -15.33 -9.49
N ARG A 180 8.43 -15.52 -8.17
CA ARG A 180 9.73 -15.76 -7.53
C ARG A 180 10.35 -17.10 -7.95
N SER A 181 9.56 -18.16 -8.08
CA SER A 181 10.08 -19.46 -8.53
C SER A 181 10.60 -19.42 -9.96
N ARG A 182 10.04 -18.56 -10.82
CA ARG A 182 10.47 -18.38 -12.21
C ARG A 182 11.71 -17.49 -12.37
N LEU A 183 11.78 -16.40 -11.61
CA LEU A 183 12.82 -15.39 -11.76
C LEU A 183 14.04 -15.64 -10.87
N GLY A 184 13.89 -16.45 -9.81
CA GLY A 184 14.92 -16.65 -8.79
C GLY A 184 14.83 -15.65 -7.64
N ALA A 185 15.57 -15.91 -6.56
CA ALA A 185 15.51 -15.13 -5.32
C ALA A 185 16.05 -13.70 -5.45
N GLU A 186 17.00 -13.47 -6.36
CA GLU A 186 17.69 -12.19 -6.58
C GLU A 186 16.97 -11.26 -7.57
N ALA A 187 15.76 -11.64 -8.03
CA ALA A 187 15.03 -10.87 -9.01
C ALA A 187 14.63 -9.48 -8.44
N PRO A 188 14.77 -8.40 -9.22
CA PRO A 188 14.37 -7.09 -8.77
C PRO A 188 12.87 -7.03 -8.53
N LEU A 189 12.46 -6.34 -7.45
CA LEU A 189 11.07 -6.24 -6.99
C LEU A 189 10.10 -5.83 -8.11
N ALA A 190 10.50 -4.89 -8.96
CA ALA A 190 9.70 -4.44 -10.09
C ALA A 190 9.36 -5.58 -11.05
N THR A 191 10.33 -6.44 -11.37
CA THR A 191 10.13 -7.59 -12.26
C THR A 191 9.25 -8.66 -11.61
N VAL A 192 9.42 -8.89 -10.31
CA VAL A 192 8.57 -9.83 -9.55
C VAL A 192 7.11 -9.36 -9.56
N LEU A 193 6.86 -8.09 -9.26
CA LEU A 193 5.49 -7.53 -9.24
C LEU A 193 4.88 -7.45 -10.63
N GLN A 194 5.67 -7.11 -11.66
CA GLN A 194 5.22 -7.11 -13.05
C GLN A 194 4.84 -8.52 -13.49
N GLN A 195 5.66 -9.52 -13.21
CA GLN A 195 5.37 -10.92 -13.53
C GLN A 195 4.14 -11.42 -12.78
N ALA A 196 3.99 -11.08 -11.49
CA ALA A 196 2.80 -11.41 -10.71
C ALA A 196 1.53 -10.78 -11.31
N ASN A 197 1.60 -9.53 -11.79
CA ASN A 197 0.49 -8.86 -12.44
C ASN A 197 0.10 -9.52 -13.78
N VAL A 198 1.09 -9.96 -14.57
CA VAL A 198 0.85 -10.71 -15.81
C VAL A 198 0.13 -12.02 -15.51
N LEU A 199 0.58 -12.77 -14.49
CA LEU A 199 -0.05 -14.02 -14.08
C LEU A 199 -1.48 -13.80 -13.57
N LEU A 200 -1.67 -12.80 -12.70
CA LEU A 200 -2.98 -12.42 -12.18
C LEU A 200 -3.96 -12.05 -13.31
N THR A 201 -3.51 -11.24 -14.28
CA THR A 201 -4.35 -10.80 -15.40
C THR A 201 -4.71 -11.95 -16.33
N ALA A 202 -3.76 -12.86 -16.59
CA ALA A 202 -4.01 -14.08 -17.37
C ALA A 202 -5.05 -14.98 -16.69
N THR A 203 -4.92 -15.18 -15.37
CA THR A 203 -5.89 -15.97 -14.59
C THR A 203 -7.25 -15.29 -14.51
N ALA A 204 -7.31 -13.98 -14.32
CA ALA A 204 -8.56 -13.21 -14.35
C ALA A 204 -9.29 -13.35 -15.69
N THR A 205 -8.53 -13.27 -16.80
CA THR A 205 -9.06 -13.45 -18.16
C THR A 205 -9.60 -14.87 -18.36
N ALA A 206 -8.85 -15.89 -17.91
CA ALA A 206 -9.28 -17.29 -17.99
C ALA A 206 -10.53 -17.57 -17.15
N ALA A 207 -10.63 -16.97 -15.96
CA ALA A 207 -11.78 -17.07 -15.06
C ALA A 207 -12.96 -16.17 -15.47
N ARG A 208 -12.81 -15.33 -16.50
CA ARG A 208 -13.79 -14.29 -16.90
C ARG A 208 -14.18 -13.37 -15.74
N THR A 209 -13.25 -13.09 -14.83
CA THR A 209 -13.45 -12.20 -13.68
C THR A 209 -12.52 -11.02 -13.73
N LYS A 210 -12.79 -10.02 -12.89
CA LYS A 210 -11.90 -8.88 -12.72
C LYS A 210 -10.72 -9.24 -11.81
N PRO A 211 -9.49 -8.77 -12.09
CA PRO A 211 -8.32 -9.08 -11.26
C PRO A 211 -8.48 -8.61 -9.82
N GLU A 212 -9.24 -7.53 -9.57
CA GLU A 212 -9.52 -7.03 -8.22
C GLU A 212 -10.28 -8.04 -7.35
N ILE A 213 -11.13 -8.88 -7.95
CA ILE A 213 -11.89 -9.92 -7.23
C ILE A 213 -10.93 -11.02 -6.76
N LEU A 214 -9.99 -11.41 -7.62
CA LEU A 214 -8.96 -12.41 -7.28
C LEU A 214 -7.98 -11.88 -6.23
N MET A 215 -7.57 -10.61 -6.32
CA MET A 215 -6.69 -9.96 -5.33
C MET A 215 -7.32 -9.86 -3.95
N ALA A 216 -8.63 -9.60 -3.88
CA ALA A 216 -9.38 -9.49 -2.63
C ALA A 216 -9.62 -10.85 -1.94
N GLY A 217 -9.12 -11.96 -2.50
CA GLY A 217 -9.43 -13.31 -2.02
C GLY A 217 -10.87 -13.73 -2.31
N GLY A 218 -11.56 -13.00 -3.19
CA GLY A 218 -12.90 -13.32 -3.63
C GLY A 218 -12.86 -14.61 -4.44
N ASN A 219 -13.36 -15.68 -3.84
CA ASN A 219 -13.74 -16.89 -4.57
C ASN A 219 -14.76 -16.44 -5.63
N SER A 220 -14.36 -16.44 -6.90
CA SER A 220 -15.24 -16.04 -8.00
C SER A 220 -16.49 -16.91 -7.95
N GLY A 221 -17.59 -16.33 -7.49
CA GLY A 221 -18.85 -17.03 -7.28
C GLY A 221 -19.37 -17.65 -8.57
N GLY A 222 -19.44 -18.98 -8.56
CA GLY A 222 -20.03 -19.81 -9.61
C GLY A 222 -19.13 -20.98 -9.95
N LEU A 223 -19.33 -22.11 -9.27
CA LEU A 223 -18.53 -23.35 -9.27
C LEU A 223 -17.45 -23.35 -8.18
N GLY A 224 -17.75 -24.03 -7.07
CA GLY A 224 -16.89 -24.24 -5.90
C GLY A 224 -15.67 -25.11 -6.16
N SER A 225 -14.91 -24.81 -7.20
CA SER A 225 -13.60 -25.40 -7.43
C SER A 225 -12.54 -24.33 -7.22
N PRO A 226 -11.48 -24.59 -6.44
CA PRO A 226 -10.32 -23.70 -6.42
C PRO A 226 -9.85 -23.54 -7.86
N VAL A 227 -9.71 -22.29 -8.32
CA VAL A 227 -9.16 -21.99 -9.65
C VAL A 227 -7.78 -22.65 -9.69
N PRO A 228 -7.58 -23.69 -10.52
CA PRO A 228 -6.29 -24.36 -10.55
C PRO A 228 -5.25 -23.34 -11.01
N PRO A 229 -4.06 -23.32 -10.38
CA PRO A 229 -2.98 -22.47 -10.87
C PRO A 229 -2.74 -22.77 -12.35
N PRO A 230 -2.36 -21.78 -13.18
CA PRO A 230 -2.06 -22.03 -14.58
C PRO A 230 -0.98 -23.11 -14.69
N THR A 231 -1.39 -24.31 -15.10
CA THR A 231 -0.52 -25.47 -15.27
C THR A 231 0.28 -25.28 -16.54
N PHE A 232 1.53 -24.85 -16.40
CA PHE A 232 2.49 -24.97 -17.50
C PHE A 232 2.97 -26.41 -17.51
N GLY A 233 2.57 -27.15 -18.56
CA GLY A 233 3.17 -28.45 -18.83
C GLY A 233 4.68 -28.33 -19.02
N PRO A 234 5.43 -29.44 -18.88
CA PRO A 234 6.87 -29.44 -19.13
C PRO A 234 7.18 -28.83 -20.51
N PRO A 235 8.38 -28.26 -20.70
CA PRO A 235 8.81 -27.78 -22.00
C PRO A 235 8.55 -28.90 -23.03
N PHE A 236 7.93 -28.54 -24.15
CA PHE A 236 7.70 -29.46 -25.26
C PHE A 236 9.02 -30.17 -25.54
N THR A 237 9.08 -31.45 -25.20
CA THR A 237 10.18 -32.32 -25.59
C THR A 237 9.79 -32.76 -26.99
N PRO A 238 10.43 -32.24 -28.06
CA PRO A 238 10.18 -32.77 -29.38
C PRO A 238 10.46 -34.28 -29.33
N LEU A 239 9.53 -35.08 -29.85
CA LEU A 239 9.74 -36.52 -29.94
C LEU A 239 11.09 -36.77 -30.62
N PRO A 240 11.84 -37.81 -30.21
CA PRO A 240 13.02 -38.25 -30.94
C PRO A 240 12.65 -38.42 -32.42
N PRO A 241 13.56 -38.12 -33.36
CA PRO A 241 13.27 -38.08 -34.79
C PRO A 241 12.86 -39.46 -35.31
N GLY A 242 11.56 -39.76 -35.19
CA GLY A 242 10.87 -40.78 -35.97
C GLY A 242 10.43 -40.15 -37.28
N GLU A 243 10.50 -40.93 -38.36
CA GLU A 243 10.36 -40.50 -39.75
C GLU A 243 9.26 -39.44 -39.97
N VAL A 244 9.69 -38.35 -40.60
CA VAL A 244 8.89 -37.20 -40.98
C VAL A 244 7.81 -37.65 -41.97
N THR A 245 6.57 -37.82 -41.52
CA THR A 245 5.42 -37.71 -42.40
C THR A 245 4.86 -36.30 -42.25
N GLU A 246 5.40 -35.37 -43.06
CA GLU A 246 4.87 -34.01 -43.21
C GLU A 246 3.36 -34.07 -43.51
N ILE A 247 2.54 -33.65 -42.54
CA ILE A 247 1.13 -33.37 -42.78
C ILE A 247 1.03 -31.93 -43.28
N THR A 248 1.31 -31.73 -44.56
CA THR A 248 1.05 -30.49 -45.29
C THR A 248 -0.45 -30.39 -45.56
N ARG A 249 -1.07 -29.20 -45.43
CA ARG A 249 -2.52 -28.95 -45.66
C ARG A 249 -3.02 -29.24 -47.10
N SER A 250 -2.17 -29.78 -47.97
CA SER A 250 -2.42 -30.08 -49.37
C SER A 250 -2.58 -31.58 -49.68
N THR A 251 -2.47 -32.48 -48.70
CA THR A 251 -2.68 -33.92 -48.91
C THR A 251 -4.08 -34.34 -48.48
N THR A 252 -4.99 -34.48 -49.45
CA THR A 252 -6.27 -35.17 -49.25
C THR A 252 -5.94 -36.63 -48.93
N ARG A 253 -6.25 -37.09 -47.70
CA ARG A 253 -6.23 -38.52 -47.41
C ARG A 253 -7.32 -39.17 -48.26
N VAL A 254 -6.91 -39.92 -49.27
CA VAL A 254 -7.79 -40.90 -49.92
C VAL A 254 -7.97 -42.03 -48.92
N ALA A 255 -9.16 -42.11 -48.33
CA ALA A 255 -9.54 -43.26 -47.53
C ALA A 255 -9.54 -44.51 -48.44
N LYS A 256 -8.78 -45.55 -48.06
CA LYS A 256 -8.92 -46.87 -48.69
C LYS A 256 -10.34 -47.39 -48.36
N PRO A 257 -11.11 -47.84 -49.35
CA PRO A 257 -12.40 -48.49 -49.08
C PRO A 257 -12.16 -49.74 -48.21
N GLY A 258 -12.69 -49.76 -46.98
CA GLY A 258 -12.66 -50.93 -46.11
C GLY A 258 -12.44 -50.69 -44.62
N GLU A 259 -11.85 -49.57 -44.21
CA GLU A 259 -11.70 -49.23 -42.78
C GLU A 259 -12.76 -48.20 -42.37
N GLY A 260 -14.01 -48.69 -42.36
CA GLY A 260 -15.18 -47.95 -41.89
C GLY A 260 -15.13 -47.72 -40.38
N ARG A 261 -15.66 -46.57 -39.97
CA ARG A 261 -15.99 -46.27 -38.57
C ARG A 261 -17.21 -47.10 -38.18
N ASP A 262 -17.08 -47.90 -37.13
CA ASP A 262 -18.22 -48.59 -36.49
C ASP A 262 -19.13 -47.55 -35.81
N TYR A 263 -20.06 -46.99 -36.56
CA TYR A 263 -21.26 -46.35 -36.01
C TYR A 263 -22.37 -47.39 -36.01
N SER A 264 -22.40 -48.20 -34.96
CA SER A 264 -23.50 -49.07 -34.57
C SER A 264 -23.40 -49.12 -33.04
N THR A 265 -24.31 -48.52 -32.28
CA THR A 265 -25.66 -49.04 -32.08
C THR A 265 -26.70 -47.96 -31.76
N PRO A 266 -27.97 -48.14 -32.16
CA PRO A 266 -29.13 -47.41 -31.64
C PRO A 266 -29.50 -47.82 -30.21
#